data_AF-A0A4Y2BSN8-F1
#
_entry.id   AF-A0A4Y2BSN8-F1
#
_cell.length_a   1.000
_cell.length_b   1.000
_cell.length_c   1.000
_cell.angle_alpha   90.00
_cell.angle_beta   90.00
_cell.angle_gamma   90.00
#
_symmetry.space_group_name_H-M   'P 1'
#
loop_
_entity.id
_entity.type
_entity.pdbx_description
1 polymer ?
#
loop_
_entity_poly.entity_id
_entity_poly.type
_entity_poly.pdbx_seq_one_letter_code
_entity_poly.pdbx_strand_id
1 'polypeptide(L)'
;MKFQEANWHFVSQVRYRGKVLLATKWQERWNNSAKASWTKKFFKEVKFSRLYGDFYYNQVLTSHGVFGALQKRLFGKEGGCPCGEQLETVEHILLRCKIWGKERDDWPKSWLQKDISDLVFYLPLKKGFIDILKKLMSSRLTS
;
A
#
# COMPACT_ATOMS: atom_id res chain seq x y z
N MET A 1 39.82 21.33 20.28
CA MET A 1 38.71 21.45 19.31
C MET A 1 38.86 20.50 18.12
N LYS A 2 39.96 20.53 17.34
CA LYS A 2 40.15 19.68 16.14
C LYS A 2 40.08 18.15 16.35
N PHE A 3 40.46 17.65 17.53
CA PHE A 3 40.47 16.20 17.83
C PHE A 3 39.06 15.60 18.03
N GLN A 4 38.13 16.37 18.62
CA GLN A 4 36.74 15.94 18.81
C GLN A 4 35.98 15.91 17.46
N GLU A 5 36.27 16.86 16.57
CA GLU A 5 35.70 16.91 15.22
C GLU A 5 36.18 15.73 14.36
N ALA A 6 37.49 15.42 14.36
CA ALA A 6 38.04 14.30 13.62
C ALA A 6 37.44 12.94 14.05
N ASN A 7 37.22 12.75 15.36
CA ASN A 7 36.59 11.55 15.89
C ASN A 7 35.10 11.45 15.52
N TRP A 8 34.38 12.58 15.52
CA TRP A 8 32.99 12.64 15.06
C TRP A 8 32.84 12.29 13.57
N HIS A 9 33.74 12.79 12.71
CA HIS A 9 33.73 12.48 11.29
C HIS A 9 34.01 10.99 11.03
N PHE A 10 34.95 10.38 11.75
CA PHE A 10 35.24 8.95 11.66
C PHE A 10 34.03 8.08 12.04
N VAL A 11 33.42 8.34 13.20
CA VAL A 11 32.22 7.60 13.66
C VAL A 11 31.05 7.77 12.69
N SER A 12 30.87 8.98 12.15
CA SER A 12 29.83 9.25 11.15
C SER A 12 30.05 8.46 9.86
N GLN A 13 31.30 8.33 9.40
CA GLN A 13 31.63 7.56 8.21
C GLN A 13 31.39 6.06 8.41
N VAL A 14 31.76 5.51 9.57
CA VAL A 14 31.51 4.10 9.92
C VAL A 14 29.99 3.82 9.94
N ARG A 15 29.20 4.69 10.59
CA ARG A 15 27.74 4.58 10.62
C ARG A 15 27.11 4.65 9.23
N TYR A 16 27.59 5.55 8.38
CA TYR A 16 27.12 5.67 7.00
C TYR A 16 27.39 4.40 6.19
N ARG A 17 28.61 3.87 6.24
CA ARG A 17 28.98 2.61 5.56
C ARG A 17 28.11 1.43 6.03
N GLY A 18 27.88 1.33 7.34
CA GLY A 18 26.98 0.33 7.90
C GLY A 18 25.54 0.45 7.39
N LYS A 19 24.99 1.67 7.31
CA LYS A 19 23.66 1.92 6.75
C LYS A 19 23.56 1.54 5.26
N VAL A 20 24.57 1.88 4.46
CA VAL A 20 24.61 1.52 3.04
C VAL A 20 24.62 -0.01 2.88
N LEU A 21 25.51 -0.71 3.59
CA LEU A 21 25.59 -2.17 3.54
C LEU A 21 24.26 -2.83 3.95
N LEU A 22 23.64 -2.34 5.02
CA LEU A 22 22.35 -2.83 5.49
C LEU A 22 21.24 -2.61 4.45
N ALA A 23 21.17 -1.41 3.85
CA ALA A 23 20.20 -1.10 2.80
C ALA A 23 20.39 -2.01 1.58
N THR A 24 21.62 -2.21 1.12
CA THR A 24 21.92 -3.09 -0.01
C THR A 24 21.49 -4.53 0.27
N LYS A 25 21.85 -5.08 1.44
CA LYS A 25 21.45 -6.45 1.82
C LYS A 25 19.95 -6.58 2.00
N TRP A 26 19.28 -5.56 2.54
CA TRP A 26 17.83 -5.55 2.67
C TRP A 26 17.14 -5.48 1.31
N GLN A 27 17.63 -4.63 0.38
CA GLN A 27 17.10 -4.54 -0.98
C GLN A 27 17.29 -5.85 -1.75
N GLU A 28 18.44 -6.51 -1.62
CA GLU A 28 18.72 -7.81 -2.23
C GLU A 28 17.68 -8.86 -1.79
N ARG A 29 17.43 -8.96 -0.48
CA ARG A 29 16.40 -9.85 0.07
C ARG A 29 15.00 -9.45 -0.37
N TRP A 30 14.72 -8.14 -0.41
CA TRP A 30 13.43 -7.62 -0.86
C TRP A 30 13.16 -8.03 -2.30
N ASN A 31 14.08 -7.77 -3.23
CA ASN A 31 13.95 -8.12 -4.64
C ASN A 31 13.68 -9.62 -4.84
N ASN A 32 14.44 -10.47 -4.15
CA ASN A 32 14.38 -11.92 -4.32
C ASN A 32 13.26 -12.62 -3.52
N SER A 33 12.54 -11.90 -2.66
CA SER A 33 11.44 -12.50 -1.89
C SER A 33 10.25 -12.89 -2.78
N ALA A 34 9.81 -14.14 -2.71
CA ALA A 34 8.53 -14.58 -3.29
C ALA A 34 7.29 -14.06 -2.51
N LYS A 35 7.50 -13.60 -1.27
CA LYS A 35 6.44 -13.04 -0.41
C LYS A 35 6.26 -11.53 -0.67
N ALA A 36 5.10 -11.01 -0.28
CA ALA A 36 4.75 -9.59 -0.32
C ALA A 36 4.70 -8.98 -1.74
N SER A 37 4.33 -9.77 -2.75
CA SER A 37 4.12 -9.31 -4.14
C SER A 37 3.18 -8.09 -4.21
N TRP A 38 2.16 -8.05 -3.36
CA TRP A 38 1.25 -6.90 -3.25
C TRP A 38 1.97 -5.63 -2.76
N THR A 39 2.65 -5.70 -1.62
CA THR A 39 3.38 -4.55 -1.04
C THR A 39 4.49 -4.05 -1.97
N LYS A 40 5.13 -4.94 -2.74
CA LYS A 40 6.12 -4.59 -3.76
C LYS A 40 5.57 -3.72 -4.90
N LYS A 41 4.26 -3.77 -5.18
CA LYS A 41 3.65 -2.85 -6.16
C LYS A 41 3.80 -1.39 -5.74
N PHE A 42 3.76 -1.12 -4.44
CA PHE A 42 3.88 0.23 -3.86
C PHE A 42 5.33 0.60 -3.51
N PHE A 43 6.09 -0.35 -2.96
CA PHE A 43 7.44 -0.11 -2.46
C PHE A 43 8.45 -1.01 -3.17
N LYS A 44 8.96 -0.53 -4.31
CA LYS A 44 10.02 -1.22 -5.07
C LYS A 44 11.37 -1.15 -4.36
N GLU A 45 11.60 -0.04 -3.65
CA GLU A 45 12.83 0.22 -2.91
C GLU A 45 12.59 0.19 -1.40
N VAL A 46 13.54 -0.39 -0.67
CA VAL A 46 13.58 -0.36 0.79
C VAL A 46 14.04 1.01 1.26
N LYS A 47 13.40 1.54 2.29
CA LYS A 47 13.74 2.85 2.87
C LYS A 47 13.73 2.76 4.39
N PHE A 48 14.66 3.46 5.03
CA PHE A 48 14.67 3.63 6.48
C PHE A 48 13.67 4.67 6.97
N SER A 49 13.13 5.49 6.07
CA SER A 49 12.09 6.45 6.40
C SER A 49 10.85 5.72 6.91
N ARG A 50 10.25 6.25 7.96
CA ARG A 50 9.00 5.71 8.49
C ARG A 50 7.88 5.88 7.46
N LEU A 51 7.08 4.84 7.29
CA LEU A 51 5.84 4.94 6.54
C LEU A 51 4.73 5.44 7.47
N TYR A 52 4.14 6.58 7.11
CA TYR A 52 2.97 7.10 7.79
C TYR A 52 1.72 6.60 7.07
N GLY A 53 0.88 5.88 7.80
CA GLY A 53 -0.37 5.35 7.29
C GLY A 53 -1.49 5.57 8.30
N ASP A 54 -2.70 5.74 7.77
CA ASP A 54 -3.94 5.71 8.54
C ASP A 54 -4.63 4.34 8.39
N PHE A 55 -5.73 4.15 9.11
CA PHE A 55 -6.47 2.89 9.08
C PHE A 55 -6.84 2.44 7.67
N TYR A 56 -7.45 3.31 6.86
CA TYR A 56 -7.90 2.97 5.50
C TYR A 56 -6.73 2.76 4.55
N TYR A 57 -5.71 3.60 4.67
CA TYR A 57 -4.47 3.51 3.90
C TYR A 57 -3.75 2.18 4.13
N ASN A 58 -3.64 1.76 5.40
CA ASN A 58 -3.00 0.50 5.76
C ASN A 58 -3.75 -0.70 5.17
N GLN A 59 -5.10 -0.69 5.16
CA GLN A 59 -5.88 -1.78 4.55
C GLN A 59 -5.54 -1.95 3.06
N VAL A 60 -5.39 -0.86 2.31
CA VAL A 60 -5.00 -0.88 0.90
C VAL A 60 -3.59 -1.42 0.74
N LEU A 61 -2.63 -0.90 1.49
CA LEU A 61 -1.22 -1.27 1.38
C LEU A 61 -0.94 -2.74 1.67
N THR A 62 -1.71 -3.34 2.59
CA THR A 62 -1.54 -4.74 2.95
C THR A 62 -2.50 -5.65 2.18
N SER A 63 -3.45 -5.10 1.42
CA SER A 63 -4.58 -5.87 0.87
C SER A 63 -5.33 -6.63 1.97
N HIS A 64 -5.45 -6.01 3.15
CA HIS A 64 -6.08 -6.61 4.32
C HIS A 64 -7.47 -6.02 4.60
N GLY A 65 -8.18 -6.62 5.55
CA GLY A 65 -9.45 -6.11 6.06
C GLY A 65 -10.67 -6.83 5.48
N VAL A 66 -11.64 -6.03 5.04
CA VAL A 66 -12.98 -6.50 4.66
C VAL A 66 -13.08 -7.05 3.24
N PHE A 67 -11.97 -7.07 2.49
CA PHE A 67 -11.97 -7.54 1.10
C PHE A 67 -12.19 -9.07 1.02
N GLY A 68 -13.19 -9.48 0.25
CA GLY A 68 -13.54 -10.89 0.03
C GLY A 68 -12.37 -11.75 -0.43
N ALA A 69 -11.44 -11.21 -1.23
CA ALA A 69 -10.23 -11.94 -1.64
C ALA A 69 -9.40 -12.44 -0.44
N LEU A 70 -9.21 -11.58 0.57
CA LEU A 70 -8.52 -11.94 1.80
C LEU A 70 -9.34 -12.93 2.63
N GLN A 71 -10.64 -12.66 2.76
CA GLN A 71 -11.55 -13.47 3.56
C GLN A 71 -11.60 -14.92 3.05
N LYS A 72 -11.64 -15.11 1.73
CA LYS A 72 -11.53 -16.43 1.10
C LYS A 72 -10.19 -17.10 1.39
N ARG A 73 -9.08 -16.38 1.23
CA ARG A 73 -7.74 -16.93 1.41
C ARG A 73 -7.45 -17.37 2.85
N LEU A 74 -7.87 -16.58 3.84
CA LEU A 74 -7.52 -16.81 5.25
C LEU A 74 -8.59 -17.57 6.05
N PHE A 75 -9.87 -17.46 5.66
CA PHE A 75 -10.99 -17.97 6.45
C PHE A 75 -11.94 -18.87 5.65
N GLY A 76 -11.64 -19.19 4.39
CA GLY A 76 -12.45 -20.08 3.56
C GLY A 76 -13.83 -19.54 3.18
N LYS A 77 -14.08 -18.24 3.37
CA LYS A 77 -15.36 -17.60 3.02
C LYS A 77 -15.54 -17.43 1.50
N GLU A 78 -16.78 -17.13 1.10
CA GLU A 78 -17.07 -16.53 -0.21
C GLU A 78 -16.18 -15.30 -0.42
N GLY A 79 -15.49 -15.24 -1.57
CA GLY A 79 -14.54 -14.18 -1.90
C GLY A 79 -14.94 -13.31 -3.08
N GLY A 80 -16.05 -13.64 -3.74
CA GLY A 80 -16.56 -12.89 -4.87
C GLY A 80 -17.00 -11.49 -4.46
N CYS A 81 -16.80 -10.52 -5.34
CA CYS A 81 -17.40 -9.21 -5.14
C CYS A 81 -18.91 -9.28 -5.37
N PRO A 82 -19.73 -8.58 -4.57
CA PRO A 82 -21.18 -8.50 -4.81
C PRO A 82 -21.59 -7.99 -6.19
N CYS A 83 -20.68 -7.38 -6.96
CA CYS A 83 -20.94 -6.96 -8.34
C CYS A 83 -21.06 -8.14 -9.33
N GLY A 84 -20.63 -9.36 -8.92
CA GLY A 84 -20.70 -10.59 -9.69
C GLY A 84 -19.57 -10.81 -10.72
N GLU A 85 -18.62 -9.89 -10.87
CA GLU A 85 -17.66 -9.94 -11.98
C GLU A 85 -16.38 -10.74 -11.68
N GLN A 86 -15.82 -10.57 -10.48
CA GLN A 86 -14.55 -11.20 -10.10
C GLN A 86 -14.37 -11.23 -8.58
N LEU A 87 -13.24 -11.79 -8.13
CA LEU A 87 -12.83 -11.79 -6.73
C LEU A 87 -12.74 -10.35 -6.19
N GLU A 88 -13.21 -10.13 -4.97
CA GLU A 88 -13.22 -8.83 -4.31
C GLU A 88 -11.81 -8.43 -3.84
N THR A 89 -10.97 -8.00 -4.77
CA THR A 89 -9.63 -7.45 -4.47
C THR A 89 -9.69 -5.93 -4.30
N VAL A 90 -8.64 -5.35 -3.68
CA VAL A 90 -8.50 -3.89 -3.58
C VAL A 90 -8.48 -3.22 -4.95
N GLU A 91 -7.73 -3.80 -5.90
CA GLU A 91 -7.68 -3.35 -7.29
C GLU A 91 -9.08 -3.38 -7.92
N HIS A 92 -9.86 -4.44 -7.70
CA HIS A 92 -11.24 -4.49 -8.19
C HIS A 92 -12.08 -3.38 -7.59
N ILE A 93 -12.18 -3.31 -6.26
CA ILE A 93 -13.03 -2.35 -5.54
C ILE A 93 -12.71 -0.91 -5.96
N LEU A 94 -11.44 -0.55 -5.96
CA LEU A 94 -11.03 0.83 -6.20
C LEU A 94 -11.04 1.20 -7.67
N LEU A 95 -10.56 0.35 -8.58
CA LEU A 95 -10.32 0.74 -9.97
C LEU A 95 -11.40 0.27 -10.96
N ARG A 96 -12.13 -0.82 -10.67
CA ARG A 96 -12.92 -1.54 -11.71
C ARG A 96 -14.38 -1.77 -11.35
N CYS A 97 -14.67 -1.93 -10.07
CA CYS A 97 -15.96 -2.43 -9.59
C CYS A 97 -17.08 -1.46 -9.92
N LYS A 98 -18.04 -1.88 -10.74
CA LYS A 98 -19.16 -1.05 -11.18
C LYS A 98 -20.02 -0.46 -10.05
N ILE A 99 -20.08 -1.13 -8.88
CA ILE A 99 -20.80 -0.64 -7.71
C ILE A 99 -20.31 0.74 -7.29
N TRP A 100 -18.99 0.96 -7.38
CA TRP A 100 -18.33 2.20 -6.97
C TRP A 100 -18.13 3.18 -8.13
N GLY A 101 -18.88 3.04 -9.22
CA GLY A 101 -18.77 3.91 -10.39
C GLY A 101 -19.06 5.36 -10.04
N LYS A 102 -20.15 5.61 -9.30
CA LYS A 102 -20.57 6.96 -8.90
C LYS A 102 -19.53 7.68 -8.06
N GLU A 103 -18.90 6.97 -7.12
CA GLU A 103 -17.83 7.54 -6.28
C GLU A 103 -16.61 7.98 -7.10
N ARG A 104 -16.39 7.39 -8.28
CA ARG A 104 -15.30 7.74 -9.19
C ARG A 104 -15.65 8.83 -10.19
N ASP A 105 -16.92 9.23 -10.30
CA ASP A 105 -17.32 10.31 -11.20
C ASP A 105 -16.67 11.63 -10.79
N ASP A 106 -16.51 11.83 -9.48
CA ASP A 106 -15.86 12.98 -8.84
C ASP A 106 -14.33 12.93 -8.88
N TRP A 107 -13.72 11.84 -9.35
CA TRP A 107 -12.28 11.71 -9.39
C TRP A 107 -11.69 12.47 -10.60
N PRO A 108 -10.47 13.05 -10.48
CA PRO A 108 -9.77 13.64 -11.61
C PRO A 108 -9.67 12.66 -12.78
N LYS A 109 -10.11 13.03 -13.99
CA LYS A 109 -10.20 12.12 -15.15
C LYS A 109 -8.90 11.39 -15.51
N SER A 110 -7.75 11.95 -15.11
CA SER A 110 -6.44 11.29 -15.21
C SER A 110 -6.36 9.94 -14.49
N TRP A 111 -7.27 9.65 -13.54
CA TRP A 111 -7.28 8.40 -12.76
C TRP A 111 -7.43 7.15 -13.63
N LEU A 112 -8.07 7.25 -14.80
CA LEU A 112 -8.28 6.12 -15.71
C LEU A 112 -6.98 5.49 -16.22
N GLN A 113 -5.89 6.25 -16.22
CA GLN A 113 -4.56 5.79 -16.64
C GLN A 113 -3.67 5.37 -15.47
N LYS A 114 -4.20 5.44 -14.24
CA LYS A 114 -3.45 5.20 -13.01
C LYS A 114 -3.60 3.77 -12.53
N ASP A 115 -2.51 3.23 -12.01
CA ASP A 115 -2.57 1.94 -11.33
C ASP A 115 -2.87 2.11 -9.83
N ILE A 116 -2.89 0.98 -9.10
CA ILE A 116 -3.15 1.02 -7.66
C ILE A 116 -2.07 1.76 -6.87
N SER A 117 -0.82 1.76 -7.34
CA SER A 117 0.29 2.46 -6.69
C SER A 117 0.13 3.97 -6.84
N ASP A 118 -0.25 4.44 -8.03
CA ASP A 118 -0.57 5.84 -8.28
C ASP A 118 -1.71 6.33 -7.35
N LEU A 119 -2.79 5.55 -7.21
CA LEU A 119 -3.93 5.92 -6.35
C LEU A 119 -3.53 6.18 -4.90
N VAL A 120 -2.64 5.33 -4.37
CA VAL A 120 -2.23 5.38 -2.98
C VAL A 120 -1.39 6.61 -2.69
N PHE A 121 -0.49 6.98 -3.61
CA PHE A 121 0.43 8.10 -3.39
C PHE A 121 -0.03 9.44 -3.99
N TYR A 122 -1.03 9.44 -4.87
CA TYR A 122 -1.56 10.66 -5.46
C TYR A 122 -2.64 11.29 -4.57
N LEU A 123 -2.26 12.38 -3.89
CA LEU A 123 -3.11 13.08 -2.91
C LEU A 123 -4.52 13.42 -3.41
N PRO A 124 -4.73 13.89 -4.65
CA PRO A 124 -6.08 14.20 -5.13
C PRO A 124 -7.02 12.99 -5.18
N LEU A 125 -6.49 11.77 -5.30
CA LEU A 125 -7.29 10.53 -5.29
C LEU A 125 -7.43 9.92 -3.88
N LYS A 126 -6.62 10.39 -2.91
CA LYS A 126 -6.61 9.84 -1.56
C LYS A 126 -7.99 9.92 -0.88
N LYS A 127 -8.65 11.07 -0.99
CA LYS A 127 -9.98 11.27 -0.39
C LYS A 127 -11.01 10.31 -1.00
N GLY A 128 -11.03 10.22 -2.33
CA GLY A 128 -12.01 9.43 -3.06
C GLY A 128 -11.96 7.94 -2.72
N PHE A 129 -10.76 7.34 -2.67
CA PHE A 129 -10.67 5.92 -2.30
C PHE A 129 -11.01 5.68 -0.82
N ILE A 130 -10.65 6.61 0.09
CA ILE A 130 -11.01 6.50 1.51
C ILE A 130 -12.54 6.49 1.66
N ASP A 131 -13.25 7.31 0.90
CA ASP A 131 -14.71 7.37 0.95
C ASP A 131 -15.35 6.06 0.47
N ILE A 132 -14.80 5.44 -0.60
CA ILE A 132 -15.20 4.07 -1.02
C ILE A 132 -14.99 3.07 0.13
N LEU A 133 -13.80 3.08 0.77
CA LEU A 133 -13.49 2.13 1.85
C LEU A 133 -14.37 2.33 3.08
N LYS A 134 -14.67 3.57 3.47
CA LYS A 134 -15.60 3.88 4.55
C LYS A 134 -16.98 3.28 4.30
N LYS A 135 -17.51 3.47 3.08
CA LYS A 135 -18.82 2.92 2.70
C LYS A 135 -18.78 1.39 2.68
N LEU A 136 -17.75 0.79 2.08
CA LEU A 136 -17.56 -0.66 2.05
C LEU A 136 -17.54 -1.23 3.47
N MET A 137 -16.76 -0.66 4.38
CA MET A 137 -16.68 -1.15 5.76
C MET A 137 -17.98 -0.97 6.52
N SER A 138 -18.67 0.16 6.32
CA SER A 138 -19.98 0.41 6.94
C SER A 138 -21.01 -0.63 6.50
N SER A 139 -21.06 -0.98 5.21
CA SER A 139 -21.97 -2.01 4.70
C SER A 139 -21.73 -3.42 5.25
N ARG A 140 -20.54 -3.68 5.83
CA ARG A 140 -20.12 -4.97 6.38
C ARG A 140 -20.30 -5.05 7.90
N LEU A 141 -20.50 -3.92 8.57
CA LEU A 141 -20.81 -3.87 10.00
C LEU A 141 -22.32 -4.00 10.27
N THR A 142 -23.14 -3.75 9.26
CA THR A 142 -24.60 -3.83 9.32
C THR A 142 -25.16 -5.12 8.72
N SER A 143 -24.30 -6.04 8.28
CA SER A 143 -24.63 -7.35 7.69
C SER A 143 -24.26 -8.48 8.64
#